data_AF-A0A392QAX4-F1
#
_entry.id   AF-A0A392QAX4-F1
#
_cell.length_a   1.000
_cell.length_b   1.000
_cell.length_c   1.000
_cell.angle_alpha   90.00
_cell.angle_beta   90.00
_cell.angle_gamma   90.00
#
_symmetry.space_group_name_H-M   'P 1'
#
loop_
_entity.id
_entity.type
_entity.pdbx_description
1 polymer ?
#
loop_
_entity_poly.entity_id
_entity_poly.type
_entity_poly.pdbx_seq_one_letter_code
_entity_poly.pdbx_strand_id
1 'polypeptide(L)'
;MWTEAWTGWFTGFGGPVPHRPAEDLAFSIARFIQKGGSFINYYMYHGGTNFGRTAGGPFIATSYDYDAPLDEYGLLRQPKWGHLRDLHRAIKLCEP
;
A
#
# COMPACT_ATOMS: atom_id res chain seq x y z
N MET A 1 4.46 -15.62 -6.52
CA MET A 1 3.35 -14.67 -6.26
C MET A 1 3.63 -13.95 -4.94
N TRP A 2 3.27 -12.68 -4.83
CA TRP A 2 3.33 -11.88 -3.61
C TRP A 2 1.94 -11.30 -3.32
N THR A 3 1.21 -11.92 -2.39
CA THR A 3 -0.19 -11.59 -2.13
C THR A 3 -0.41 -10.30 -1.34
N GLU A 4 0.60 -9.86 -0.58
CA GLU A 4 0.51 -8.69 0.29
C GLU A 4 1.82 -7.88 0.29
N ALA A 5 1.98 -6.98 -0.68
CA ALA A 5 3.01 -5.96 -0.65
C ALA A 5 2.56 -4.83 0.28
N TRP A 6 2.96 -4.91 1.56
CA TRP A 6 2.52 -3.96 2.59
C TRP A 6 2.89 -2.52 2.24
N THR A 7 1.89 -1.65 2.07
CA THR A 7 2.11 -0.25 1.66
C THR A 7 2.48 0.69 2.80
N GLY A 8 2.34 0.20 4.03
CA GLY A 8 2.59 0.85 5.32
C GLY A 8 2.24 -0.13 6.44
N TRP A 9 1.52 0.33 7.45
CA TRP A 9 1.01 -0.52 8.53
C TRP A 9 -0.29 0.05 9.11
N PHE A 10 -1.06 -0.76 9.84
CA PHE A 10 -2.26 -0.27 10.54
C PHE A 10 -1.88 0.68 11.67
N THR A 11 -2.77 1.62 12.00
CA THR A 11 -2.58 2.51 13.15
C THR A 11 -3.23 1.91 14.39
N GLY A 12 -2.51 1.89 15.51
CA GLY A 12 -3.04 1.51 16.81
C GLY A 12 -3.43 2.74 17.64
N PHE A 13 -4.48 2.65 18.45
CA PHE A 13 -4.79 3.70 19.42
C PHE A 13 -3.63 3.89 20.41
N GLY A 14 -3.17 5.13 20.56
CA GLY A 14 -2.00 5.48 21.37
C GLY A 14 -0.65 5.28 20.67
N GLY A 15 -0.63 4.79 19.43
CA GLY A 15 0.57 4.66 18.60
C GLY A 15 0.72 5.78 17.56
N PRO A 16 1.90 5.88 16.91
CA PRO A 16 2.09 6.78 15.77
C PRO A 16 1.39 6.25 14.51
N VAL A 17 1.20 7.13 13.52
CA VAL A 17 0.78 6.74 12.16
C VAL A 17 2.01 6.19 11.41
N PRO A 18 2.04 4.90 11.02
CA PRO A 18 3.19 4.33 10.32
C PRO A 18 3.21 4.73 8.85
N HIS A 19 4.40 5.01 8.30
CA HIS A 19 4.59 5.36 6.89
C HIS A 19 5.66 4.47 6.25
N ARG A 20 5.51 4.21 4.94
CA ARG A 20 6.50 3.52 4.11
C ARG A 20 6.82 4.37 2.89
N PRO A 21 8.10 4.70 2.62
CA PRO A 21 8.47 5.49 1.45
C PRO A 21 8.01 4.84 0.13
N ALA A 22 7.64 5.69 -0.84
CA ALA A 22 7.19 5.22 -2.16
C ALA A 22 8.31 4.51 -2.91
N GLU A 23 9.54 4.99 -2.74
CA GLU A 23 10.77 4.52 -3.34
C GLU A 23 11.12 3.12 -2.84
N ASP A 24 10.95 2.86 -1.53
CA ASP A 24 11.21 1.55 -0.93
C ASP A 24 10.20 0.49 -1.42
N LEU A 25 8.92 0.87 -1.50
CA LEU A 25 7.89 0.00 -2.04
C LEU A 25 8.13 -0.31 -3.52
N ALA A 26 8.45 0.72 -4.32
CA ALA A 26 8.76 0.56 -5.74
C ALA A 26 10.01 -0.32 -5.95
N PHE A 27 11.07 -0.10 -5.17
CA PHE A 27 12.28 -0.93 -5.18
C PHE A 27 11.96 -2.38 -4.86
N SER A 28 11.17 -2.63 -3.81
CA SER A 28 10.80 -3.99 -3.41
C SER A 28 10.04 -4.73 -4.51
N ILE A 29 9.11 -4.03 -5.18
CA ILE A 29 8.31 -4.56 -6.30
C ILE A 29 9.19 -4.85 -7.52
N ALA A 30 10.03 -3.89 -7.92
CA ALA A 30 10.94 -4.07 -9.05
C ALA A 30 11.89 -5.24 -8.80
N ARG A 31 12.44 -5.37 -7.59
CA ARG A 31 13.31 -6.47 -7.18
C ARG A 31 12.60 -7.83 -7.22
N PHE A 32 11.33 -7.88 -6.82
CA PHE A 32 10.53 -9.10 -6.89
C PHE A 32 10.30 -9.54 -8.35
N ILE A 33 9.90 -8.60 -9.22
CA ILE A 33 9.63 -8.87 -10.64
C ILE A 33 10.92 -9.31 -11.36
N GLN A 34 12.03 -8.61 -11.13
CA GLN A 34 13.33 -8.93 -11.72
C GLN A 34 13.78 -10.38 -11.42
N LYS A 35 13.33 -10.94 -10.30
CA LYS A 35 13.64 -12.32 -9.88
C LYS A 35 12.62 -13.36 -10.36
N GLY A 36 11.81 -13.04 -11.38
CA GLY A 36 10.77 -13.92 -11.92
C GLY A 36 9.44 -13.84 -11.19
N GLY A 37 9.24 -12.82 -10.35
CA GLY A 37 7.96 -12.55 -9.72
C GLY A 37 6.90 -12.14 -10.73
N SER A 38 5.75 -12.82 -10.71
CA SER A 38 4.70 -12.69 -11.74
C SER A 38 3.34 -12.17 -11.24
N PHE A 39 3.21 -11.96 -9.93
CA PHE A 39 1.97 -11.46 -9.31
C PHE A 39 2.32 -10.69 -8.05
N ILE A 40 1.81 -9.47 -7.91
CA ILE A 40 1.94 -8.61 -6.73
C ILE A 40 0.58 -7.96 -6.46
N ASN A 41 0.20 -7.88 -5.20
CA ASN A 41 -0.97 -7.11 -4.76
C ASN A 41 -0.59 -6.16 -3.62
N TYR A 42 -1.02 -4.90 -3.71
CA TYR A 42 -0.79 -3.91 -2.66
C TYR A 42 -1.75 -4.14 -1.49
N TYR A 43 -1.20 -4.35 -0.31
CA TYR A 43 -2.00 -4.41 0.92
C TYR A 43 -1.60 -3.22 1.81
N MET A 44 -2.31 -2.11 1.83
CA MET A 44 -3.55 -1.79 1.12
C MET A 44 -3.30 -0.87 -0.08
N TYR A 45 -4.05 -1.07 -1.18
CA TYR A 45 -4.13 -0.06 -2.23
C TYR A 45 -5.03 1.13 -1.82
N HIS A 46 -6.13 0.82 -1.14
CA HIS A 46 -6.96 1.75 -0.39
C HIS A 46 -7.31 1.07 0.94
N GLY A 47 -6.97 1.71 2.04
CA GLY A 47 -7.23 1.17 3.37
C GLY A 47 -8.63 1.50 3.89
N GLY A 48 -9.00 2.78 3.87
CA GLY A 48 -10.32 3.26 4.27
C GLY A 48 -10.49 3.38 5.79
N THR A 49 -11.69 3.07 6.28
CA THR A 49 -12.08 3.32 7.67
C THR A 49 -12.80 2.10 8.27
N ASN A 50 -12.42 1.75 9.49
CA ASN A 50 -13.11 0.77 10.33
C ASN A 50 -14.38 1.38 10.94
N PHE A 51 -15.46 1.46 10.16
CA PHE A 51 -16.72 2.05 10.62
C PHE A 51 -17.44 1.21 11.68
N GLY A 52 -18.24 1.91 12.50
CA GLY A 52 -19.09 1.27 13.51
C GLY A 52 -18.27 0.60 14.60
N ARG A 53 -18.69 -0.60 15.00
CA ARG A 53 -18.21 -1.27 16.23
C ARG A 53 -17.86 -2.75 16.04
N THR A 54 -17.85 -3.24 14.81
CA THR A 54 -17.56 -4.65 14.46
C THR A 54 -16.56 -4.80 13.31
N ALA A 55 -15.99 -3.70 12.80
CA ALA A 55 -15.01 -3.73 11.71
C ALA A 55 -13.56 -3.79 12.20
N GLY A 56 -13.22 -3.01 13.22
CA GLY A 56 -11.85 -2.89 13.73
C GLY A 56 -11.41 -4.08 14.60
N GLY A 57 -10.09 -4.29 14.68
CA GLY A 57 -9.47 -5.22 15.62
C GLY A 57 -9.20 -4.60 17.00
N PRO A 58 -8.71 -5.41 17.97
CA PRO A 58 -8.36 -4.91 19.30
C PRO A 58 -7.36 -3.76 19.23
N PHE A 59 -7.74 -2.59 19.75
CA PHE A 59 -6.95 -1.35 19.76
C PHE A 59 -6.49 -0.85 18.37
N ILE A 60 -7.07 -1.34 17.28
CA ILE A 60 -6.86 -0.78 15.95
C ILE A 60 -7.67 0.51 15.84
N ALA A 61 -7.04 1.58 15.36
CA ALA A 61 -7.68 2.86 15.18
C ALA A 61 -8.86 2.76 14.18
N THR A 62 -9.79 3.72 14.28
CA THR A 62 -10.87 3.87 13.30
C THR A 62 -10.33 4.09 11.90
N SER A 63 -9.26 4.89 11.77
CA SER A 63 -8.54 5.04 10.50
C SER A 63 -7.81 3.74 10.14
N TYR A 64 -8.06 3.27 8.92
CA TYR A 64 -7.33 2.17 8.30
C TYR A 64 -6.51 2.64 7.10
N ASP A 65 -6.07 3.91 7.09
CA ASP A 65 -5.34 4.55 5.98
C ASP A 65 -4.17 3.72 5.43
N TYR A 66 -3.39 3.08 6.32
CA TYR A 66 -2.27 2.19 5.98
C TYR A 66 -1.13 2.85 5.19
N ASP A 67 -1.08 4.18 5.11
CA ASP A 67 -0.23 4.93 4.17
C ASP A 67 -0.43 4.47 2.72
N ALA A 68 -1.66 4.06 2.39
CA ALA A 68 -2.01 3.49 1.10
C ALA A 68 -1.91 4.51 -0.06
N PRO A 69 -1.72 4.05 -1.32
CA PRO A 69 -1.75 4.90 -2.50
C PRO A 69 -3.02 5.76 -2.64
N LEU A 70 -4.17 5.23 -2.23
CA LEU A 70 -5.39 6.01 -1.98
C LEU A 70 -5.54 6.16 -0.47
N ASP A 71 -5.57 7.40 0.02
CA ASP A 71 -5.70 7.66 1.46
C ASP A 71 -7.06 7.19 2.02
N GLU A 72 -7.25 7.33 3.34
CA GLU A 72 -8.50 6.96 4.02
C GLU A 72 -9.77 7.52 3.33
N TYR A 73 -9.68 8.70 2.73
CA TYR A 73 -10.81 9.39 2.10
C TYR A 73 -10.91 9.14 0.59
N GLY A 74 -10.02 8.31 0.04
CA GLY A 74 -9.97 7.99 -1.38
C GLY A 74 -9.26 9.04 -2.24
N LEU A 75 -8.55 10.00 -1.63
CA LEU A 75 -7.73 10.95 -2.37
C LEU A 75 -6.40 10.31 -2.79
N LEU A 76 -5.84 10.80 -3.89
CA LEU A 76 -4.55 10.32 -4.38
C LEU A 76 -3.42 10.75 -3.43
N ARG A 77 -2.77 9.78 -2.78
CA ARG A 77 -1.59 10.05 -1.95
C ARG A 77 -0.37 10.24 -2.83
N GLN A 78 0.01 11.50 -3.06
CA GLN A 78 1.26 11.82 -3.76
C GLN A 78 2.43 11.94 -2.78
N PRO A 79 3.64 11.49 -3.17
CA PRO A 79 4.02 10.97 -4.50
C PRO A 79 3.71 9.48 -4.71
N LYS A 80 3.29 8.74 -3.67
CA LYS A 80 3.20 7.26 -3.70
C LYS A 80 2.35 6.73 -4.85
N TRP A 81 1.14 7.24 -5.03
CA TRP A 81 0.27 6.82 -6.12
C TRP A 81 0.88 7.07 -7.49
N GLY A 82 1.42 8.28 -7.74
CA GLY A 82 2.02 8.64 -9.01
C GLY A 82 3.27 7.82 -9.32
N HIS A 83 4.13 7.62 -8.31
CA HIS A 83 5.37 6.87 -8.46
C HIS A 83 5.11 5.39 -8.78
N LEU A 84 4.15 4.76 -8.10
CA LEU A 84 3.77 3.38 -8.36
C LEU A 84 3.03 3.21 -9.70
N ARG A 85 2.24 4.20 -10.12
CA ARG A 85 1.65 4.23 -11.46
C ARG A 85 2.73 4.22 -12.54
N ASP A 86 3.79 5.00 -12.37
CA ASP A 86 4.87 5.09 -13.36
C ASP A 86 5.75 3.82 -13.34
N LEU A 87 5.97 3.20 -12.17
CA LEU A 87 6.54 1.85 -12.08
C LEU A 87 5.71 0.82 -12.86
N HIS A 88 4.39 0.83 -12.71
CA HIS A 88 3.49 -0.07 -13.42
C HIS A 88 3.56 0.12 -14.93
N ARG A 89 3.64 1.37 -15.40
CA ARG A 89 3.87 1.68 -16.82
C ARG A 89 5.18 1.09 -17.32
N ALA A 90 6.26 1.21 -16.54
CA ALA A 90 7.55 0.61 -16.89
C ALA A 90 7.48 -0.93 -16.96
N ILE A 91 6.81 -1.58 -16.00
CA ILE A 91 6.58 -3.03 -16.01
C ILE A 91 5.82 -3.45 -17.27
N LYS A 92 4.75 -2.71 -17.64
CA LYS A 92 3.98 -2.98 -18.86
C LYS A 92 4.78 -2.89 -20.15
N LEU A 93 5.78 -2.00 -20.22
CA LEU A 93 6.69 -1.92 -21.36
C LEU A 93 7.66 -3.11 -21.44
N CYS A 94 7.83 -3.85 -20.33
CA CYS A 94 8.67 -5.04 -20.26
C CYS A 94 7.88 -6.35 -20.30
N GLU A 95 6.55 -6.30 -20.38
CA GLU A 95 5.74 -7.50 -20.57
C GLU A 95 5.94 -8.05 -22.01
N PRO A 96 6.06 -9.39 -22.18
CA PRO A 96 6.25 -10.02 -23.48
C PRO A 96 5.02 -9.95 -24.39
#